data_AF-A0A6G8I7G8-F1
#
_entry.id   AF-A0A6G8I7G8-F1
#
_cell.length_a   1.000
_cell.length_b   1.000
_cell.length_c   1.000
_cell.angle_alpha   90.00
_cell.angle_beta   90.00
_cell.angle_gamma   90.00
#
_symmetry.space_group_name_H-M   'P 1'
#
loop_
_entity.id
_entity.type
_entity.pdbx_description
1 polymer ?
#
loop_
_entity_poly.entity_id
_entity_poly.type
_entity_poly.pdbx_seq_one_letter_code
_entity_poly.pdbx_strand_id
1 'polypeptide(L)'
;MTLNPASNTTRFEGTDQYIATDDLKLAVNAALALERPLLIKGEPGTGKTMLAEQLARALGRPLLQWHVKSTTKAHQGLYEYDAVSRLRDSQLGDEKVRDIGNYIVKGVLWEAFEADEPTVVLIDEIDKADIEFPNDLLRELDQMSFHVYETRETITAKHRPLIIITSNNEKDLPDAFLRRCFFHYINFPDRDTLQEIVDVHYPNIKNDVLEAALDTFFTLRDVPGLKKKPSTSEFLDWLRLLVAESVSADEIGDPTQGLPALSGALLKNEQDLTLLQRLAAVTRASQRR
;
A
#
# COMPACT_ATOMS: atom_id res chain seq x y z
N MET A 1 15.31 -1.36 -36.50
CA MET A 1 14.59 -2.05 -35.41
C MET A 1 13.12 -1.75 -35.61
N THR A 2 12.43 -2.66 -36.29
CA THR A 2 11.01 -2.58 -36.61
C THR A 2 10.21 -2.77 -35.32
N LEU A 3 9.53 -1.70 -34.88
CA LEU A 3 8.54 -1.75 -33.82
C LEU A 3 7.42 -2.70 -34.27
N ASN A 4 7.21 -3.76 -33.48
CA ASN A 4 6.19 -4.76 -33.71
C ASN A 4 4.81 -4.14 -33.38
N PRO A 5 3.87 -3.98 -34.32
CA PRO A 5 2.58 -3.37 -34.06
C PRO A 5 1.57 -4.48 -33.75
N ALA A 6 1.58 -5.01 -32.54
CA ALA A 6 0.46 -5.75 -31.92
C ALA A 6 0.83 -6.23 -30.52
N SER A 7 0.66 -5.37 -29.52
CA SER A 7 0.07 -5.81 -28.25
C SER A 7 -1.00 -4.78 -27.91
N ASN A 8 -2.23 -5.24 -27.71
CA ASN A 8 -3.26 -4.43 -27.06
C ASN A 8 -2.76 -4.19 -25.63
N THR A 9 -1.92 -3.19 -25.42
CA THR A 9 -1.56 -2.72 -24.08
C THR A 9 -2.81 -2.04 -23.54
N THR A 10 -3.59 -2.80 -22.77
CA THR A 10 -4.63 -2.30 -21.89
C THR A 10 -4.04 -1.18 -21.06
N ARG A 11 -4.34 0.06 -21.47
CA ARG A 11 -3.93 1.26 -20.77
C ARG A 11 -4.73 1.31 -19.48
N PHE A 12 -4.04 1.46 -18.35
CA PHE A 12 -4.72 1.67 -17.08
C PHE A 12 -5.26 3.11 -17.05
N GLU A 13 -6.59 3.24 -16.94
CA GLU A 13 -7.29 4.54 -16.88
C GLU A 13 -7.88 4.83 -15.49
N GLY A 14 -7.77 3.89 -14.55
CA GLY A 14 -8.51 3.88 -13.27
C GLY A 14 -9.51 2.73 -13.24
N THR A 15 -10.28 2.65 -12.17
CA THR A 15 -11.42 1.71 -12.02
C THR A 15 -12.56 2.41 -11.31
N ASP A 16 -13.77 1.83 -11.38
CA ASP A 16 -14.95 2.34 -10.66
C ASP A 16 -14.73 2.49 -9.13
N GLN A 17 -13.71 1.81 -8.60
CA GLN A 17 -13.37 1.80 -7.17
C GLN A 17 -12.09 2.57 -6.85
N TYR A 18 -11.35 3.08 -7.84
CA TYR A 18 -10.07 3.75 -7.60
C TYR A 18 -9.83 4.87 -8.59
N ILE A 19 -9.83 6.08 -8.03
CA ILE A 19 -9.60 7.33 -8.75
C ILE A 19 -8.09 7.52 -8.86
N ALA A 20 -7.58 7.39 -10.08
CA ALA A 20 -6.18 7.61 -10.39
C ALA A 20 -5.99 9.00 -11.02
N THR A 21 -5.00 9.75 -10.55
CA THR A 21 -4.55 10.98 -11.21
C THR A 21 -3.88 10.67 -12.55
N ASP A 22 -3.81 11.63 -13.45
CA ASP A 22 -3.16 11.43 -14.76
C ASP A 22 -1.67 11.07 -14.61
N ASP A 23 -0.98 11.66 -13.63
CA ASP A 23 0.41 11.33 -13.31
C ASP A 23 0.57 9.88 -12.83
N LEU A 24 -0.38 9.39 -12.02
CA LEU A 24 -0.37 8.00 -11.57
C LEU A 24 -0.64 7.04 -12.73
N LYS A 25 -1.62 7.36 -13.59
CA LYS A 25 -1.87 6.60 -14.82
C LYS A 25 -0.64 6.55 -15.71
N LEU A 26 0.06 7.67 -15.88
CA LEU A 26 1.29 7.73 -16.67
C LEU A 26 2.37 6.83 -16.08
N ALA A 27 2.61 6.90 -14.78
CA ALA A 27 3.61 6.08 -14.09
C ALA A 27 3.31 4.57 -14.21
N VAL A 28 2.05 4.17 -14.01
CA VAL A 28 1.60 2.77 -14.16
C VAL A 28 1.78 2.27 -15.59
N ASN A 29 1.34 3.05 -16.57
CA ASN A 29 1.45 2.66 -17.98
C ASN A 29 2.91 2.63 -18.46
N ALA A 30 3.78 3.52 -17.95
CA ALA A 30 5.21 3.48 -18.22
C ALA A 30 5.87 2.22 -17.62
N ALA A 31 5.51 1.85 -16.38
CA ALA A 31 6.00 0.64 -15.74
C ALA A 31 5.57 -0.62 -16.50
N LEU A 32 4.31 -0.66 -16.96
CA LEU A 32 3.78 -1.74 -17.81
C LEU A 32 4.52 -1.85 -19.14
N ALA A 33 4.71 -0.74 -19.84
CA ALA A 33 5.33 -0.74 -21.18
C ALA A 33 6.82 -1.09 -21.16
N LEU A 34 7.51 -0.79 -20.06
CA LEU A 34 8.96 -1.00 -19.92
C LEU A 34 9.30 -2.22 -19.06
N GLU A 35 8.30 -2.92 -18.54
CA GLU A 35 8.46 -4.11 -17.68
C GLU A 35 9.39 -3.84 -16.47
N ARG A 36 9.25 -2.65 -15.89
CA ARG A 36 10.04 -2.19 -14.75
C ARG A 36 9.18 -2.13 -13.49
N PRO A 37 9.75 -2.41 -12.30
CA PRO A 37 9.02 -2.25 -11.05
C PRO A 37 8.53 -0.81 -10.84
N LEU A 38 7.36 -0.65 -10.22
CA LEU A 38 6.80 0.64 -9.83
C LEU A 38 6.81 0.79 -8.31
N LEU A 39 7.61 1.73 -7.83
CA LEU A 39 7.63 2.14 -6.42
C LEU A 39 6.64 3.30 -6.20
N ILE A 40 5.66 3.04 -5.35
CA ILE A 40 4.65 3.98 -4.91
C ILE A 40 4.96 4.42 -3.47
N LYS A 41 5.23 5.71 -3.29
CA LYS A 41 5.33 6.34 -1.97
C LYS A 41 4.11 7.19 -1.68
N GLY A 42 3.78 7.38 -0.41
CA GLY A 42 2.71 8.28 0.01
C GLY A 42 2.34 8.06 1.46
N GLU A 43 1.55 8.98 2.02
CA GLU A 43 1.04 8.86 3.39
C GLU A 43 0.24 7.56 3.59
N PRO A 44 0.15 7.03 4.83
CA PRO A 44 -0.76 5.93 5.13
C PRO A 44 -2.19 6.25 4.70
N GLY A 45 -2.89 5.25 4.14
CA GLY A 45 -4.28 5.40 3.71
C GLY A 45 -4.51 6.10 2.37
N THR A 46 -3.47 6.43 1.58
CA THR A 46 -3.64 7.00 0.22
C THR A 46 -3.97 5.98 -0.88
N GLY A 47 -4.33 4.74 -0.51
CA GLY A 47 -4.77 3.71 -1.47
C GLY A 47 -3.64 3.00 -2.24
N LYS A 48 -2.39 3.00 -1.74
CA LYS A 48 -1.24 2.35 -2.40
C LYS A 48 -1.43 0.84 -2.62
N THR A 49 -1.89 0.12 -1.60
CA THR A 49 -2.21 -1.33 -1.68
C THR A 49 -3.37 -1.58 -2.64
N MET A 50 -4.42 -0.76 -2.56
CA MET A 50 -5.61 -0.85 -3.41
C MET A 50 -5.27 -0.65 -4.90
N LEU A 51 -4.30 0.20 -5.24
CA LEU A 51 -3.83 0.35 -6.62
C LEU A 51 -3.40 -0.99 -7.23
N ALA A 52 -2.65 -1.83 -6.50
CA ALA A 52 -2.20 -3.12 -7.01
C ALA A 52 -3.37 -4.09 -7.24
N GLU A 53 -4.36 -4.09 -6.35
CA GLU A 53 -5.59 -4.87 -6.51
C GLU A 53 -6.39 -4.46 -7.74
N GLN A 54 -6.58 -3.16 -7.94
CA GLN A 54 -7.34 -2.64 -9.08
C GLN A 54 -6.58 -2.84 -10.39
N LEU A 55 -5.25 -2.75 -10.36
CA LEU A 55 -4.42 -3.01 -11.52
C LEU A 55 -4.45 -4.49 -11.93
N ALA A 56 -4.38 -5.41 -10.97
CA ALA A 56 -4.53 -6.83 -11.22
C ALA A 56 -5.91 -7.16 -11.83
N ARG A 57 -6.99 -6.58 -11.27
CA ARG A 57 -8.35 -6.71 -11.82
C ARG A 57 -8.47 -6.16 -13.23
N ALA A 58 -7.99 -4.93 -13.47
CA ALA A 58 -8.07 -4.26 -14.77
C ALA A 58 -7.28 -5.01 -15.86
N LEU A 59 -6.16 -5.65 -15.50
CA LEU A 59 -5.35 -6.44 -16.41
C LEU A 59 -5.82 -7.91 -16.52
N GLY A 60 -6.78 -8.34 -15.69
CA GLY A 60 -7.21 -9.73 -15.60
C GLY A 60 -6.09 -10.68 -15.18
N ARG A 61 -5.19 -10.23 -14.30
CA ARG A 61 -4.01 -10.99 -13.84
C ARG A 61 -4.15 -11.41 -12.37
N PRO A 62 -3.60 -12.56 -11.96
CA PRO A 62 -3.52 -12.92 -10.55
C PRO A 62 -2.69 -11.89 -9.76
N LEU A 63 -3.17 -11.55 -8.56
CA LEU A 63 -2.43 -10.73 -7.61
C LEU A 63 -1.76 -11.63 -6.57
N LEU A 64 -0.44 -11.51 -6.47
CA LEU A 64 0.37 -12.13 -5.42
C LEU A 64 0.85 -11.05 -4.46
N GLN A 65 0.56 -11.20 -3.17
CA GLN A 65 0.85 -10.17 -2.16
C GLN A 65 1.93 -10.66 -1.20
N TRP A 66 2.97 -9.85 -1.03
CA TRP A 66 4.03 -10.04 -0.06
C TRP A 66 4.07 -8.86 0.91
N HIS A 67 3.50 -9.05 2.10
CA HIS A 67 3.53 -8.05 3.15
C HIS A 67 4.85 -8.11 3.93
N VAL A 68 5.61 -7.01 3.87
CA VAL A 68 6.91 -6.90 4.53
C VAL A 68 6.72 -6.53 6.00
N LYS A 69 7.45 -7.24 6.88
CA LYS A 69 7.51 -7.01 8.33
C LYS A 69 8.93 -6.62 8.74
N SER A 70 9.09 -6.13 9.96
CA SER A 70 10.40 -5.76 10.52
C SER A 70 11.41 -6.91 10.56
N THR A 71 10.93 -8.15 10.65
CA THR A 71 11.75 -9.37 10.65
C THR A 71 11.90 -10.00 9.27
N THR A 72 11.23 -9.47 8.23
CA THR A 72 11.24 -10.06 6.90
C THR A 72 12.63 -9.93 6.27
N LYS A 73 13.08 -11.02 5.65
CA LYS A 73 14.34 -11.09 4.90
C LYS A 73 14.05 -11.32 3.42
N ALA A 74 14.91 -10.80 2.55
CA ALA A 74 14.75 -10.87 1.10
C ALA A 74 14.58 -12.31 0.60
N HIS A 75 15.36 -13.24 1.17
CA HIS A 75 15.28 -14.66 0.81
C HIS A 75 13.88 -15.25 1.00
N GLN A 76 13.09 -14.80 1.96
CA GLN A 76 11.75 -15.34 2.22
C GLN A 76 10.77 -15.04 1.08
N GLY A 77 11.02 -13.99 0.28
CA GLY A 77 10.27 -13.74 -0.95
C GLY A 77 10.64 -14.71 -2.07
N LEU A 78 11.83 -15.29 -2.01
CA LEU A 78 12.34 -16.26 -2.97
C LEU A 78 11.95 -17.68 -2.51
N TYR A 79 12.47 -18.14 -1.38
CA TYR A 79 12.14 -19.42 -0.77
C TYR A 79 12.65 -19.52 0.68
N GLU A 80 12.10 -20.48 1.43
CA GLU A 80 12.62 -20.90 2.72
C GLU A 80 12.97 -22.40 2.69
N TYR A 81 14.07 -22.77 3.32
CA TYR A 81 14.49 -24.16 3.44
C TYR A 81 14.21 -24.69 4.85
N ASP A 82 13.29 -25.66 4.95
CA ASP A 82 12.91 -26.31 6.20
C ASP A 82 13.90 -27.43 6.58
N ALA A 83 15.07 -27.00 7.04
CA ALA A 83 16.11 -27.91 7.52
C ALA A 83 15.67 -28.76 8.72
N VAL A 84 14.72 -28.27 9.53
CA VAL A 84 14.27 -28.94 10.76
C VAL A 84 13.40 -30.14 10.43
N SER A 85 12.40 -29.97 9.56
CA SER A 85 11.58 -31.08 9.08
C SER A 85 12.43 -32.12 8.36
N ARG A 86 13.40 -31.67 7.54
CA ARG A 86 14.32 -32.59 6.87
C ARG A 86 15.17 -33.40 7.84
N LEU A 87 15.73 -32.77 8.88
CA LEU A 87 16.51 -33.47 9.89
C LEU A 87 15.68 -34.51 10.65
N ARG A 88 14.46 -34.13 11.04
CA ARG A 88 13.52 -35.02 11.72
C ARG A 88 13.19 -36.24 10.86
N ASP A 89 12.81 -36.02 9.60
CA ASP A 89 12.43 -37.10 8.68
C ASP A 89 13.64 -38.00 8.35
N SER A 90 14.85 -37.41 8.28
CA SER A 90 16.10 -38.16 8.11
C SER A 90 16.38 -39.12 9.26
N GLN A 91 15.98 -38.78 10.49
CA GLN A 91 16.11 -39.66 11.66
C GLN A 91 15.07 -40.77 11.68
N LEU A 92 13.89 -40.52 11.10
CA LEU A 92 12.79 -41.49 11.02
C LEU A 92 12.90 -42.45 9.81
N GLY A 93 13.86 -42.23 8.92
CA GLY A 93 14.09 -43.07 7.74
C GLY A 93 13.07 -42.85 6.61
N ASP A 94 12.44 -41.68 6.54
CA ASP A 94 11.48 -41.35 5.48
C ASP A 94 12.19 -41.21 4.11
N GLU A 95 11.64 -41.83 3.07
CA GLU A 95 12.20 -41.77 1.72
C GLU A 95 12.13 -40.36 1.11
N LYS A 96 11.20 -39.51 1.59
CA LYS A 96 11.05 -38.11 1.16
C LYS A 96 12.31 -37.27 1.32
N VAL A 97 13.18 -37.65 2.25
CA VAL A 97 14.45 -36.96 2.57
C VAL A 97 15.43 -36.97 1.38
N ARG A 98 15.29 -37.94 0.46
CA ARG A 98 16.14 -38.05 -0.73
C ARG A 98 15.95 -36.90 -1.71
N ASP A 99 14.76 -36.30 -1.73
CA ASP A 99 14.46 -35.14 -2.55
C ASP A 99 14.40 -33.88 -1.68
N ILE A 100 15.40 -33.02 -1.87
CA ILE A 100 15.57 -31.77 -1.11
C ILE A 100 14.42 -30.79 -1.41
N GLY A 101 13.82 -30.87 -2.61
CA GLY A 101 12.72 -30.01 -3.03
C GLY A 101 11.49 -30.12 -2.12
N ASN A 102 11.29 -31.27 -1.46
CA ASN A 102 10.21 -31.46 -0.49
C ASN A 102 10.30 -30.55 0.75
N TYR A 103 11.46 -29.95 0.98
CA TYR A 103 11.73 -29.08 2.13
C TYR A 103 11.94 -27.63 1.71
N ILE A 104 11.63 -27.29 0.47
CA ILE A 104 11.66 -25.91 -0.04
C ILE A 104 10.25 -25.37 -0.04
N VAL A 105 10.03 -24.32 0.75
CA VAL A 105 8.80 -23.54 0.75
C VAL A 105 9.00 -22.39 -0.21
N LYS A 106 8.18 -22.34 -1.27
CA LYS A 106 8.26 -21.29 -2.29
C LYS A 106 7.81 -19.95 -1.70
N GLY A 107 8.58 -18.91 -1.98
CA GLY A 107 8.20 -17.53 -1.67
C GLY A 107 7.36 -16.91 -2.78
N VAL A 108 6.81 -15.74 -2.52
CA VAL A 108 5.89 -15.03 -3.44
C VAL A 108 6.51 -14.74 -4.81
N LEU A 109 7.80 -14.40 -4.87
CA LEU A 109 8.49 -14.17 -6.14
C LEU A 109 8.74 -15.47 -6.91
N TRP A 110 8.96 -16.60 -6.22
CA TRP A 110 9.03 -17.89 -6.89
C TRP A 110 7.70 -18.24 -7.54
N GLU A 111 6.60 -18.14 -6.78
CA GLU A 111 5.25 -18.38 -7.32
C GLU A 111 4.98 -17.49 -8.53
N ALA A 112 5.35 -16.21 -8.47
CA ALA A 112 5.22 -15.29 -9.59
C ALA A 112 6.05 -15.68 -10.81
N PHE A 113 7.28 -16.18 -10.60
CA PHE A 113 8.21 -16.53 -11.68
C PHE A 113 7.81 -17.83 -12.38
N GLU A 114 7.21 -18.78 -11.66
CA GLU A 114 6.75 -20.04 -12.23
C GLU A 114 5.31 -20.01 -12.75
N ALA A 115 4.56 -18.93 -12.50
CA ALA A 115 3.20 -18.78 -12.96
C ALA A 115 3.10 -18.97 -14.49
N ASP A 116 2.11 -19.75 -14.93
CA ASP A 116 1.85 -20.01 -16.35
C ASP A 116 1.15 -18.84 -17.06
N GLU A 117 0.78 -17.79 -16.31
CA GLU A 117 0.20 -16.56 -16.81
C GLU A 117 0.89 -15.32 -16.19
N PRO A 118 0.89 -14.15 -16.85
CA PRO A 118 1.44 -12.92 -16.28
C PRO A 118 0.73 -12.51 -14.98
N THR A 119 1.50 -12.22 -13.94
CA THR A 119 0.99 -11.84 -12.62
C THR A 119 1.25 -10.38 -12.27
N VAL A 120 0.52 -9.87 -11.28
CA VAL A 120 0.86 -8.64 -10.55
C VAL A 120 1.39 -9.06 -9.19
N VAL A 121 2.57 -8.56 -8.81
CA VAL A 121 3.17 -8.81 -7.49
C VAL A 121 3.16 -7.50 -6.70
N LEU A 122 2.56 -7.52 -5.52
CA LEU A 122 2.62 -6.43 -4.56
C LEU A 122 3.65 -6.75 -3.48
N ILE A 123 4.72 -5.95 -3.39
CA ILE A 123 5.63 -5.91 -2.24
C ILE A 123 5.19 -4.74 -1.37
N ASP A 124 4.44 -5.05 -0.31
CA ASP A 124 3.77 -4.05 0.51
C ASP A 124 4.64 -3.61 1.69
N GLU A 125 4.70 -2.30 1.91
CA GLU A 125 5.41 -1.65 3.04
C GLU A 125 6.89 -2.05 3.14
N ILE A 126 7.62 -1.94 2.02
CA ILE A 126 9.03 -2.36 1.91
C ILE A 126 9.96 -1.69 2.93
N ASP A 127 9.60 -0.50 3.41
CA ASP A 127 10.33 0.27 4.40
C ASP A 127 10.21 -0.26 5.84
N LYS A 128 9.34 -1.24 6.10
CA LYS A 128 9.24 -1.88 7.42
C LYS A 128 10.42 -2.79 7.73
N ALA A 129 10.98 -3.45 6.72
CA ALA A 129 12.12 -4.35 6.88
C ALA A 129 13.42 -3.61 7.24
N ASP A 130 14.47 -4.39 7.42
CA ASP A 130 15.83 -3.90 7.59
C ASP A 130 16.30 -3.06 6.39
N ILE A 131 17.26 -2.15 6.60
CA ILE A 131 17.78 -1.26 5.55
C ILE A 131 18.48 -2.02 4.41
N GLU A 132 18.96 -3.24 4.67
CA GLU A 132 19.58 -4.09 3.66
C GLU A 132 18.56 -4.78 2.74
N PHE A 133 17.32 -4.96 3.21
CA PHE A 133 16.28 -5.73 2.52
C PHE A 133 16.03 -5.30 1.06
N PRO A 134 15.88 -4.00 0.72
CA PRO A 134 15.65 -3.60 -0.66
C PRO A 134 16.86 -3.91 -1.57
N ASN A 135 18.08 -3.78 -1.04
CA ASN A 135 19.30 -4.03 -1.81
C ASN A 135 19.47 -5.52 -2.13
N ASP A 136 19.10 -6.38 -1.18
CA ASP A 136 19.15 -7.84 -1.31
C ASP A 136 18.16 -8.40 -2.35
N LEU A 137 17.19 -7.60 -2.81
CA LEU A 137 16.24 -7.97 -3.88
C LEU A 137 16.60 -7.36 -5.24
N LEU A 138 17.58 -6.46 -5.33
CA LEU A 138 17.84 -5.70 -6.56
C LEU A 138 18.14 -6.60 -7.74
N ARG A 139 18.94 -7.64 -7.51
CA ARG A 139 19.42 -8.51 -8.57
C ARG A 139 18.26 -9.34 -9.12
N GLU A 140 17.43 -9.86 -8.24
CA GLU A 140 16.32 -10.77 -8.52
C GLU A 140 15.21 -10.02 -9.26
N LEU A 141 14.92 -8.78 -8.85
CA LEU A 141 13.94 -7.91 -9.52
C LEU A 141 14.43 -7.39 -10.88
N ASP A 142 15.74 -7.27 -11.10
CA ASP A 142 16.31 -6.82 -12.38
C ASP A 142 16.41 -7.98 -13.39
N GLN A 143 16.97 -9.10 -12.94
CA GLN A 143 17.19 -10.29 -13.77
C GLN A 143 15.91 -11.13 -13.96
N MET A 144 14.91 -10.96 -13.10
CA MET A 144 13.73 -11.84 -13.03
C MET A 144 14.14 -13.31 -12.89
N SER A 145 15.20 -13.55 -12.11
CA SER A 145 15.71 -14.89 -11.83
C SER A 145 16.49 -14.92 -10.51
N PHE A 146 16.48 -16.05 -9.83
CA PHE A 146 17.30 -16.29 -8.64
C PHE A 146 17.80 -17.74 -8.60
N HIS A 147 18.86 -17.99 -7.82
CA HIS A 147 19.44 -19.31 -7.66
C HIS A 147 19.03 -19.95 -6.34
N VAL A 148 18.71 -21.24 -6.38
CA VAL A 148 18.29 -22.06 -5.26
C VAL A 148 19.44 -22.97 -4.92
N TYR A 149 20.17 -22.66 -3.84
CA TYR A 149 21.42 -23.33 -3.52
C TYR A 149 21.23 -24.81 -3.15
N GLU A 150 20.10 -25.12 -2.52
CA GLU A 150 19.73 -26.43 -2.01
C GLU A 150 19.47 -27.44 -3.13
N THR A 151 18.76 -27.03 -4.20
CA THR A 151 18.53 -27.87 -5.39
C THR A 151 19.55 -27.62 -6.49
N ARG A 152 20.34 -26.54 -6.40
CA ARG A 152 21.29 -26.05 -7.42
C ARG A 152 20.60 -25.67 -8.73
N GLU A 153 19.37 -25.18 -8.62
CA GLU A 153 18.56 -24.77 -9.76
C GLU A 153 18.51 -23.25 -9.85
N THR A 154 18.36 -22.73 -11.06
CA THR A 154 18.08 -21.32 -11.27
C THR A 154 16.64 -21.19 -11.73
N ILE A 155 15.85 -20.46 -10.94
CA ILE A 155 14.45 -20.15 -11.26
C ILE A 155 14.44 -18.85 -12.03
N THR A 156 13.86 -18.86 -13.23
CA THR A 156 13.71 -17.69 -14.10
C THR A 156 12.24 -17.50 -14.43
N ALA A 157 11.77 -16.26 -14.41
CA ALA A 157 10.39 -15.93 -14.67
C ALA A 157 9.96 -16.37 -16.08
N LYS A 158 8.90 -17.20 -16.16
CA LYS A 158 8.24 -17.56 -17.44
C LYS A 158 7.59 -16.33 -18.07
N HIS A 159 6.92 -15.53 -17.24
CA HIS A 159 6.35 -14.24 -17.59
C HIS A 159 6.89 -13.20 -16.61
N ARG A 160 7.36 -12.05 -17.11
CA ARG A 160 7.81 -10.97 -16.22
C ARG A 160 6.60 -10.44 -15.44
N PRO A 161 6.58 -10.54 -14.10
CA PRO A 161 5.48 -10.01 -13.32
C PRO A 161 5.51 -8.48 -13.32
N LEU A 162 4.32 -7.87 -13.21
CA LEU A 162 4.24 -6.44 -12.91
C LEU A 162 4.44 -6.26 -11.41
N ILE A 163 5.58 -5.70 -11.03
CA ILE A 163 5.97 -5.54 -9.63
C ILE A 163 5.57 -4.14 -9.14
N ILE A 164 4.66 -4.09 -8.18
CA ILE A 164 4.26 -2.88 -7.46
C ILE A 164 4.87 -2.95 -6.07
N ILE A 165 5.62 -1.92 -5.70
CA ILE A 165 6.27 -1.81 -4.38
C ILE A 165 5.66 -0.59 -3.68
N THR A 166 5.23 -0.74 -2.43
CA THR A 166 4.68 0.39 -1.66
C THR A 166 5.60 0.75 -0.49
N SER A 167 5.61 2.03 -0.13
CA SER A 167 6.29 2.52 1.08
C SER A 167 5.47 3.66 1.71
N ASN A 168 5.43 3.68 3.03
CA ASN A 168 4.80 4.74 3.82
C ASN A 168 5.75 5.92 4.09
N ASN A 169 6.95 5.87 3.50
CA ASN A 169 8.05 6.80 3.74
C ASN A 169 8.46 6.86 5.22
N GLU A 170 8.41 5.72 5.92
CA GLU A 170 8.86 5.59 7.32
C GLU A 170 10.39 5.55 7.41
N LYS A 171 11.05 4.96 6.41
CA LYS A 171 12.50 4.91 6.25
C LYS A 171 12.90 5.27 4.83
N ASP A 172 14.08 5.87 4.69
CA ASP A 172 14.66 6.16 3.39
C ASP A 172 15.08 4.87 2.69
N LEU A 173 14.73 4.76 1.40
CA LEU A 173 15.13 3.64 0.56
C LEU A 173 16.44 3.99 -0.15
N PRO A 174 17.37 3.03 -0.30
CA PRO A 174 18.64 3.28 -0.97
C PRO A 174 18.48 3.77 -2.42
N ASP A 175 19.31 4.74 -2.82
CA ASP A 175 19.37 5.26 -4.19
C ASP A 175 19.47 4.19 -5.28
N ALA A 176 20.23 3.13 -5.01
CA ALA A 176 20.42 2.01 -5.94
C ALA A 176 19.11 1.28 -6.25
N PHE A 177 18.18 1.24 -5.30
CA PHE A 177 16.84 0.70 -5.45
C PHE A 177 15.92 1.65 -6.20
N LEU A 178 15.95 2.93 -5.84
CA LEU A 178 15.15 3.97 -6.51
C LEU A 178 15.46 4.05 -8.00
N ARG A 179 16.73 3.98 -8.41
CA ARG A 179 17.14 4.06 -9.82
C ARG A 179 16.64 2.88 -10.68
N ARG A 180 16.32 1.74 -10.07
CA ARG A 180 15.84 0.54 -10.78
C ARG A 180 14.31 0.52 -10.92
N CYS A 181 13.59 1.29 -10.14
CA CYS A 181 12.13 1.39 -10.20
C CYS A 181 11.67 2.67 -10.91
N PHE A 182 10.50 2.62 -11.54
CA PHE A 182 9.71 3.84 -11.70
C PHE A 182 9.27 4.33 -10.34
N PHE A 183 9.28 5.63 -10.14
CA PHE A 183 8.92 6.25 -8.88
C PHE A 183 7.70 7.13 -9.07
N HIS A 184 6.70 6.96 -8.21
CA HIS A 184 5.57 7.87 -8.11
C HIS A 184 5.22 8.13 -6.65
N TYR A 185 4.96 9.39 -6.34
CA TYR A 185 4.49 9.81 -5.02
C TYR A 185 3.00 10.15 -5.11
N ILE A 186 2.18 9.41 -4.37
CA ILE A 186 0.74 9.67 -4.24
C ILE A 186 0.57 10.71 -3.13
N ASN A 187 0.17 11.91 -3.56
CA ASN A 187 -0.23 12.97 -2.66
C ASN A 187 -1.49 12.57 -1.87
N PHE A 188 -1.63 13.09 -0.66
CA PHE A 188 -2.89 13.00 0.05
C PHE A 188 -3.99 13.68 -0.79
N PRO A 189 -5.19 13.07 -0.94
CA PRO A 189 -6.25 13.62 -1.79
C PRO A 189 -6.67 15.01 -1.30
N ASP A 190 -6.94 15.90 -2.25
CA ASP A 190 -7.59 17.18 -1.96
C ASP A 190 -9.09 16.96 -1.67
N ARG A 191 -9.79 18.06 -1.36
CA ARG A 191 -11.21 18.02 -0.97
C ARG A 191 -12.08 17.40 -2.06
N ASP A 192 -11.85 17.78 -3.30
CA ASP A 192 -12.63 17.32 -4.45
C ASP A 192 -12.38 15.83 -4.71
N THR A 193 -11.12 15.40 -4.72
CA THR A 193 -10.75 13.98 -4.87
C THR A 193 -11.31 13.13 -3.72
N LEU A 194 -11.23 13.63 -2.48
CA LEU A 194 -11.76 12.90 -1.32
C LEU A 194 -13.29 12.78 -1.36
N GLN A 195 -13.98 13.80 -1.88
CA GLN A 195 -15.42 13.74 -2.11
C GLN A 195 -15.76 12.67 -3.15
N GLU A 196 -15.07 12.63 -4.29
CA GLU A 196 -15.27 11.58 -5.29
C GLU A 196 -15.04 10.17 -4.70
N ILE A 197 -14.02 10.01 -3.84
CA ILE A 197 -13.78 8.76 -3.12
C ILE A 197 -14.99 8.41 -2.23
N VAL A 198 -15.53 9.38 -1.49
CA VAL A 198 -16.72 9.17 -0.65
C VAL A 198 -17.92 8.77 -1.48
N ASP A 199 -18.17 9.40 -2.62
CA ASP A 199 -19.34 9.13 -3.46
C ASP A 199 -19.39 7.67 -3.94
N VAL A 200 -18.22 7.07 -4.19
CA VAL A 200 -18.08 5.65 -4.52
C VAL A 200 -18.45 4.74 -3.34
N HIS A 201 -18.11 5.14 -2.11
CA HIS A 201 -18.32 4.32 -0.91
C HIS A 201 -19.67 4.56 -0.22
N TYR A 202 -20.22 5.77 -0.32
CA TYR A 202 -21.41 6.25 0.40
C TYR A 202 -22.33 7.09 -0.51
N PRO A 203 -22.90 6.50 -1.59
CA PRO A 203 -23.65 7.25 -2.61
C PRO A 203 -24.94 7.94 -2.12
N ASN A 204 -25.40 7.62 -0.90
CA ASN A 204 -26.64 8.13 -0.32
C ASN A 204 -26.42 9.03 0.91
N ILE A 205 -25.18 9.49 1.15
CA ILE A 205 -24.90 10.40 2.26
C ILE A 205 -25.56 11.76 2.04
N LYS A 206 -25.98 12.42 3.12
CA LYS A 206 -26.51 13.78 3.03
C LYS A 206 -25.36 14.76 2.78
N ASN A 207 -25.53 15.65 1.79
CA ASN A 207 -24.48 16.59 1.37
C ASN A 207 -24.03 17.53 2.49
N ASP A 208 -24.94 17.99 3.34
CA ASP A 208 -24.63 18.86 4.48
C ASP A 208 -23.70 18.20 5.50
N VAL A 209 -23.95 16.92 5.81
CA VAL A 209 -23.09 16.11 6.70
C VAL A 209 -21.73 15.87 6.06
N LEU A 210 -21.69 15.57 4.75
CA LEU A 210 -20.44 15.35 4.03
C LEU A 210 -19.57 16.61 3.99
N GLU A 211 -20.15 17.76 3.64
CA GLU A 211 -19.44 19.04 3.61
C GLU A 211 -18.87 19.39 4.98
N ALA A 212 -19.68 19.30 6.04
CA ALA A 212 -19.24 19.57 7.40
C ALA A 212 -18.15 18.58 7.88
N ALA A 213 -18.24 17.31 7.48
CA ALA A 213 -17.21 16.31 7.76
C ALA A 213 -15.89 16.61 7.03
N LEU A 214 -15.94 16.93 5.73
CA LEU A 214 -14.77 17.29 4.94
C LEU A 214 -14.07 18.53 5.52
N ASP A 215 -14.83 19.58 5.83
CA ASP A 215 -14.29 20.83 6.38
C ASP A 215 -13.60 20.59 7.73
N THR A 216 -14.25 19.82 8.60
CA THR A 216 -13.68 19.40 9.90
C THR A 216 -12.40 18.59 9.71
N PHE A 217 -12.40 17.65 8.77
CA PHE A 217 -11.27 16.76 8.50
C PHE A 217 -10.04 17.52 7.99
N PHE A 218 -10.21 18.40 6.99
CA PHE A 218 -9.10 19.19 6.46
C PHE A 218 -8.61 20.24 7.46
N THR A 219 -9.52 20.90 8.18
CA THR A 219 -9.14 21.82 9.26
C THR A 219 -8.29 21.09 10.31
N LEU A 220 -8.68 19.87 10.68
CA LEU A 220 -7.92 19.05 11.61
C LEU A 220 -6.52 18.69 11.09
N ARG A 221 -6.39 18.33 9.80
CA ARG A 221 -5.09 18.03 9.16
C ARG A 221 -4.15 19.24 9.10
N ASP A 222 -4.69 20.45 9.12
CA ASP A 222 -3.97 21.71 9.09
C ASP A 222 -3.59 22.23 10.50
N VAL A 223 -4.08 21.59 11.58
CA VAL A 223 -3.73 21.96 12.96
C VAL A 223 -2.21 21.81 13.17
N PRO A 224 -1.49 22.91 13.51
CA PRO A 224 -0.06 22.85 13.75
C PRO A 224 0.27 22.01 14.99
N GLY A 225 1.29 21.15 14.86
CA GLY A 225 1.77 20.32 15.96
C GLY A 225 1.01 19.00 16.14
N LEU A 226 0.02 18.70 15.29
CA LEU A 226 -0.59 17.39 15.23
C LEU A 226 0.46 16.34 14.85
N LYS A 227 0.65 15.33 15.70
CA LYS A 227 1.69 14.31 15.48
C LYS A 227 1.29 13.33 14.40
N LYS A 228 0.04 12.86 14.44
CA LYS A 228 -0.49 11.95 13.43
C LYS A 228 -1.68 12.60 12.73
N LYS A 229 -1.46 13.04 11.50
CA LYS A 229 -2.55 13.51 10.64
C LYS A 229 -3.49 12.35 10.30
N PRO A 230 -4.82 12.53 10.41
CA PRO A 230 -5.77 11.48 10.09
C PRO A 230 -5.74 11.17 8.59
N SER A 231 -5.78 9.89 8.25
CA SER A 231 -5.73 9.33 6.90
C SER A 231 -7.12 9.24 6.25
N THR A 232 -7.16 8.94 4.94
CA THR A 232 -8.43 8.69 4.22
C THR A 232 -9.22 7.54 4.84
N SER A 233 -8.55 6.47 5.29
CA SER A 233 -9.22 5.35 5.97
C SER A 233 -9.86 5.78 7.29
N GLU A 234 -9.16 6.58 8.10
CA GLU A 234 -9.70 7.14 9.35
C GLU A 234 -10.87 8.09 9.08
N PHE A 235 -10.84 8.86 7.98
CA PHE A 235 -11.95 9.68 7.54
C PHE A 235 -13.18 8.85 7.15
N LEU A 236 -13.01 7.81 6.32
CA LEU A 236 -14.11 6.94 5.88
C LEU A 236 -14.74 6.18 7.06
N ASP A 237 -13.93 5.71 8.01
CA ASP A 237 -14.41 5.09 9.25
C ASP A 237 -15.19 6.08 10.13
N TRP A 238 -14.69 7.32 10.25
CA TRP A 238 -15.39 8.37 10.99
C TRP A 238 -16.71 8.75 10.33
N LEU A 239 -16.73 8.93 9.01
CA LEU A 239 -17.94 9.22 8.24
C LEU A 239 -18.99 8.12 8.41
N ARG A 240 -18.56 6.86 8.41
CA ARG A 240 -19.43 5.70 8.69
C ARG A 240 -20.10 5.81 10.05
N LEU A 241 -19.35 6.23 11.07
CA LEU A 241 -19.86 6.40 12.43
C LEU A 241 -20.84 7.57 12.53
N LEU A 242 -20.54 8.70 11.89
CA LEU A 242 -21.47 9.85 11.83
C LEU A 242 -22.82 9.43 11.23
N VAL A 243 -22.79 8.67 10.14
CA VAL A 243 -24.00 8.15 9.49
C VAL A 243 -24.72 7.14 10.39
N ALA A 244 -24.00 6.21 11.02
CA ALA A 244 -24.59 5.19 11.89
C ALA A 244 -25.31 5.80 13.11
N GLU A 245 -24.72 6.84 13.71
CA GLU A 245 -25.27 7.56 14.86
C GLU A 245 -26.25 8.68 14.44
N SER A 246 -26.51 8.84 13.14
CA SER A 246 -27.40 9.88 12.59
C SER A 246 -27.04 11.30 13.02
N VAL A 247 -25.74 11.58 13.16
CA VAL A 247 -25.20 12.88 13.56
C VAL A 247 -25.52 13.92 12.47
N SER A 248 -26.06 15.07 12.87
CA SER A 248 -26.34 16.19 11.98
C SER A 248 -25.10 17.05 11.75
N ALA A 249 -25.09 17.85 10.67
CA ALA A 249 -23.97 18.72 10.32
C ALA A 249 -23.55 19.68 11.47
N ASP A 250 -24.54 20.21 12.19
CA ASP A 250 -24.32 21.12 13.33
C ASP A 250 -23.66 20.42 14.55
N GLU A 251 -23.84 19.10 14.69
CA GLU A 251 -23.32 18.31 15.80
C GLU A 251 -21.88 17.85 15.60
N ILE A 252 -21.36 17.84 14.36
CA ILE A 252 -19.99 17.42 14.03
C ILE A 252 -18.96 18.28 14.77
N GLY A 253 -19.19 19.58 14.82
CA GLY A 253 -18.39 20.54 15.58
C GLY A 253 -17.05 20.93 14.92
N ASP A 254 -16.64 22.18 15.16
CA ASP A 254 -15.40 22.75 14.65
C ASP A 254 -14.19 22.31 15.51
N PRO A 255 -13.15 21.69 14.92
CA PRO A 255 -11.96 21.22 15.64
C PRO A 255 -11.16 22.36 16.31
N THR A 256 -11.37 23.62 15.93
CA THR A 256 -10.76 24.80 16.58
C THR A 256 -11.49 25.22 17.86
N GLN A 257 -12.75 24.80 18.03
CA GLN A 257 -13.63 25.15 19.16
C GLN A 257 -13.78 24.01 20.17
N GLY A 258 -13.45 22.78 19.77
CA GLY A 258 -13.60 21.60 20.62
C GLY A 258 -13.14 20.33 19.92
N LEU A 259 -13.37 19.19 20.58
CA LEU A 259 -13.23 17.90 19.93
C LEU A 259 -14.45 17.66 19.03
N PRO A 260 -14.26 17.33 17.74
CA PRO A 260 -15.36 16.93 16.88
C PRO A 260 -16.11 15.72 17.45
N ALA A 261 -17.38 15.57 17.05
CA ALA A 261 -18.18 14.40 17.35
C ALA A 261 -17.43 13.12 16.96
N LEU A 262 -17.41 12.12 17.85
CA LEU A 262 -16.78 10.81 17.59
C LEU A 262 -15.30 10.91 17.16
N SER A 263 -14.60 11.97 17.57
CA SER A 263 -13.19 12.26 17.22
C SER A 263 -12.19 11.14 17.50
N GLY A 264 -12.49 10.16 18.36
CA GLY A 264 -11.67 8.96 18.55
C GLY A 264 -11.55 8.07 17.29
N ALA A 265 -12.41 8.27 16.29
CA ALA A 265 -12.28 7.66 14.98
C ALA A 265 -11.15 8.31 14.15
N LEU A 266 -11.05 9.63 14.18
CA LEU A 266 -10.03 10.41 13.48
C LEU A 266 -8.68 10.44 14.21
N LEU A 267 -8.71 10.60 15.53
CA LEU A 267 -7.52 10.85 16.35
C LEU A 267 -7.15 9.61 17.14
N LYS A 268 -6.04 8.97 16.74
CA LYS A 268 -5.52 7.75 17.38
C LYS A 268 -4.39 8.00 18.39
N ASN A 269 -4.20 9.26 18.80
CA ASN A 269 -3.11 9.65 19.70
C ASN A 269 -3.64 10.54 20.84
N GLU A 270 -3.38 10.16 22.08
CA GLU A 270 -3.79 10.90 23.29
C GLU A 270 -3.21 12.31 23.36
N GLN A 271 -2.00 12.51 22.84
CA GLN A 271 -1.34 13.82 22.82
C GLN A 271 -2.04 14.77 21.86
N ASP A 272 -2.51 14.26 20.72
CA ASP A 272 -3.27 15.02 19.73
C ASP A 272 -4.65 15.41 20.30
N LEU A 273 -5.32 14.51 21.03
CA LEU A 273 -6.55 14.83 21.77
C LEU A 273 -6.32 15.94 22.81
N THR A 274 -5.24 15.83 23.59
CA THR A 274 -4.89 16.83 24.61
C THR A 274 -4.57 18.19 23.98
N LEU A 275 -3.90 18.20 22.82
CA LEU A 275 -3.58 19.41 22.07
C LEU A 275 -4.86 20.17 21.67
N LEU A 276 -5.82 19.49 21.05
CA LEU A 276 -7.08 20.11 20.62
C LEU A 276 -7.89 20.65 21.79
N GLN A 277 -7.96 19.91 22.91
CA GLN A 277 -8.63 20.39 24.12
C GLN A 277 -8.02 21.71 24.64
N ARG A 278 -6.69 21.84 24.59
CA ARG A 278 -6.00 23.08 24.99
C ARG A 278 -6.27 24.22 24.03
N LEU A 279 -6.21 23.97 22.72
CA LEU A 279 -6.53 24.97 21.70
C LEU A 279 -7.95 25.51 21.87
N ALA A 280 -8.93 24.61 22.02
CA ALA A 280 -10.31 24.95 22.27
C ALA A 280 -10.52 25.80 23.54
N ALA A 281 -9.75 25.56 24.60
CA ALA A 281 -9.82 26.35 25.83
C ALA A 281 -9.29 27.78 25.62
N VAL A 282 -8.22 27.94 24.84
CA VAL A 282 -7.64 29.25 24.50
C VAL A 282 -8.59 30.06 23.62
N THR A 283 -9.18 29.45 22.59
CA THR A 283 -10.14 30.11 21.69
C THR A 283 -11.39 30.58 22.45
N ARG A 284 -11.91 29.77 23.38
CA ARG A 284 -13.04 30.15 24.23
C ARG A 284 -12.69 31.28 25.21
N ALA A 285 -11.44 31.36 25.68
CA ALA A 285 -11.00 32.43 26.55
C ALA A 285 -10.80 33.77 25.82
N SER A 286 -10.37 33.74 24.54
CA SER A 286 -10.21 34.94 23.73
C SER A 286 -11.55 35.52 23.26
N GLN A 287 -12.54 34.70 22.96
CA GLN A 287 -13.89 35.14 22.57
C GLN A 287 -14.71 35.76 23.72
N ARG A 288 -14.29 35.54 24.98
CA ARG A 288 -14.93 36.10 26.19
C ARG A 288 -14.38 37.47 26.60
N ARG A 289 -13.35 37.98 25.90
CA ARG A 289 -12.77 39.32 26.10
C ARG A 289 -13.23 40.26 25.00
#